data_AF-A0A9D8TLV3-F1
#
_entry.id   AF-A0A9D8TLV3-F1
#
_cell.length_a   1.000
_cell.length_b   1.000
_cell.length_c   1.000
_cell.angle_alpha   90.00
_cell.angle_beta   90.00
_cell.angle_gamma   90.00
#
_symmetry.space_group_name_H-M   'P 1'
#
loop_
_entity.id
_entity.type
_entity.pdbx_description
1 polymer ?
#
loop_
_entity_poly.entity_id
_entity_poly.type
_entity_poly.pdbx_seq_one_letter_code
_entity_poly.pdbx_strand_id
1 'polypeptide(L)'
;MSTTISFNELRSIKDSLPDGSIHKIAEELNVSVETVRNYFGGQNFEDGKCCGLHIEPGPDGGIVVLYDSAILDMAIKILQESFSDDL
;
A
#
# COMPACT_ATOMS: atom_id res chain seq x y z
N MET A 1 5.97 4.44 13.90
CA MET A 1 5.70 5.84 13.47
C MET A 1 4.44 5.77 12.61
N SER A 2 3.46 6.64 12.81
CA SER A 2 2.27 6.69 11.94
C SER A 2 2.54 7.57 10.74
N THR A 3 2.26 7.09 9.53
CA THR A 3 2.48 7.82 8.28
C THR A 3 1.15 8.34 7.76
N THR A 4 1.07 9.64 7.50
CA THR A 4 -0.12 10.27 6.93
C THR A 4 0.10 10.48 5.44
N ILE A 5 -0.80 9.94 4.61
CA ILE A 5 -0.71 10.00 3.15
C ILE A 5 -2.12 10.12 2.55
N SER A 6 -2.27 10.80 1.42
CA SER A 6 -3.56 10.89 0.74
C SER A 6 -3.94 9.57 0.08
N PHE A 7 -5.24 9.28 -0.03
CA PHE A 7 -5.71 8.07 -0.70
C PHE A 7 -5.26 8.00 -2.17
N ASN A 8 -5.26 9.14 -2.86
CA ASN A 8 -4.77 9.20 -4.23
C ASN A 8 -3.27 8.86 -4.34
N GLU A 9 -2.45 9.33 -3.41
CA GLU A 9 -1.02 9.01 -3.35
C GLU A 9 -0.78 7.51 -3.13
N LEU A 10 -1.52 6.90 -2.20
CA LEU A 10 -1.47 5.43 -2.02
C LEU A 10 -1.81 4.69 -3.30
N ARG A 11 -2.82 5.16 -4.04
CA ARG A 11 -3.21 4.57 -5.31
C ARG A 11 -2.13 4.75 -6.38
N SER A 12 -1.52 5.93 -6.46
CA SER A 12 -0.41 6.22 -7.39
C SER A 12 0.80 5.32 -7.14
N ILE A 13 1.13 5.06 -5.87
CA ILE A 13 2.23 4.15 -5.50
C ILE A 13 1.91 2.73 -5.98
N LYS A 14 0.70 2.24 -5.70
CA LYS A 14 0.25 0.92 -6.19
C LYS A 14 0.31 0.83 -7.71
N ASP A 15 -0.15 1.86 -8.41
CA ASP A 15 -0.18 1.91 -9.88
C ASP A 15 1.23 1.92 -10.48
N SER A 16 2.20 2.52 -9.77
CA SER A 16 3.60 2.54 -10.17
C SER A 16 4.34 1.22 -9.95
N LEU A 17 3.79 0.31 -9.12
CA LEU A 17 4.46 -0.94 -8.79
C LEU A 17 4.50 -1.87 -10.00
N PRO A 18 5.65 -2.52 -10.29
CA PRO A 18 5.72 -3.53 -11.34
C PRO A 18 4.86 -4.74 -11.00
N ASP A 19 4.48 -5.49 -12.04
CA ASP A 19 3.68 -6.70 -11.88
C ASP A 19 4.37 -7.71 -10.95
N GLY A 20 3.58 -8.44 -10.17
CA GLY A 20 4.10 -9.33 -9.12
C GLY A 20 4.56 -8.65 -7.81
N SER A 21 4.71 -7.31 -7.74
CA SER A 21 5.13 -6.63 -6.50
C SER A 21 4.20 -6.90 -5.32
N ILE A 22 2.89 -6.94 -5.56
CA ILE A 22 1.89 -7.22 -4.52
C ILE A 22 2.11 -8.60 -3.90
N HIS A 23 2.44 -9.61 -4.74
CA HIS A 23 2.76 -10.95 -4.27
C HIS A 23 4.06 -10.96 -3.46
N LYS A 24 5.10 -10.28 -3.96
CA LYS A 24 6.40 -10.17 -3.27
C LYS A 24 6.25 -9.54 -1.89
N ILE A 25 5.50 -8.45 -1.76
CA ILE A 25 5.24 -7.79 -0.47
C ILE A 25 4.47 -8.71 0.48
N ALA A 26 3.48 -9.45 -0.04
CA ALA A 26 2.69 -10.38 0.76
C ALA A 26 3.55 -11.51 1.35
N GLU A 27 4.43 -12.10 0.55
CA GLU A 27 5.35 -13.14 1.01
C GLU A 27 6.37 -12.62 2.02
N GLU A 28 6.96 -11.45 1.76
CA GLU A 28 7.98 -10.84 2.61
C GLU A 28 7.43 -10.45 4.00
N LEU A 29 6.22 -9.89 4.04
CA LEU A 29 5.57 -9.48 5.29
C LEU A 29 4.74 -10.59 5.94
N ASN A 30 4.71 -11.79 5.33
CA ASN A 30 3.88 -12.91 5.77
C ASN A 30 2.39 -12.56 5.93
N VAL A 31 1.86 -11.78 4.99
CA VAL A 31 0.45 -11.37 4.93
C VAL A 31 -0.20 -11.92 3.67
N SER A 32 -1.53 -11.85 3.59
CA SER A 32 -2.23 -12.28 2.38
C SER A 32 -2.11 -11.21 1.28
N VAL A 33 -2.08 -11.65 0.02
CA VAL A 33 -2.12 -10.75 -1.15
C VAL A 33 -3.33 -9.81 -1.08
N GLU A 34 -4.45 -10.30 -0.57
CA GLU A 34 -5.65 -9.49 -0.35
C GLU A 34 -5.43 -8.40 0.71
N THR A 35 -4.68 -8.69 1.79
CA THR A 35 -4.29 -7.68 2.80
C THR A 35 -3.49 -6.55 2.17
N VAL A 36 -2.52 -6.88 1.30
CA VAL A 36 -1.73 -5.87 0.58
C VAL A 36 -2.61 -5.07 -0.39
N ARG A 37 -3.55 -5.72 -1.10
CA ARG A 37 -4.49 -5.01 -1.98
C ARG A 37 -5.42 -4.08 -1.20
N ASN A 38 -5.95 -4.52 -0.07
CA ASN A 38 -6.81 -3.74 0.81
C ASN A 38 -6.08 -2.55 1.40
N TYR A 39 -4.80 -2.69 1.73
CA TYR A 39 -3.95 -1.60 2.20
C TYR A 39 -3.89 -0.41 1.22
N PHE A 40 -3.84 -0.68 -0.09
CA PHE A 40 -3.86 0.34 -1.14
C PHE A 40 -5.28 0.72 -1.62
N GLY A 41 -6.29 0.52 -0.76
CA GLY A 41 -7.67 0.91 -1.05
C GLY A 41 -8.51 -0.14 -1.78
N GLY A 42 -8.17 -1.43 -1.65
CA GLY A 42 -9.03 -2.54 -2.07
C GLY A 42 -10.36 -2.53 -1.30
N GLN A 43 -11.44 -2.93 -1.97
CA GLN A 43 -12.81 -2.89 -1.42
C GLN A 43 -13.27 -4.21 -0.80
N ASN A 44 -12.44 -5.25 -0.81
CA ASN A 44 -12.80 -6.57 -0.27
C ASN A 44 -12.49 -6.65 1.22
N PHE A 45 -13.38 -6.07 2.03
CA PHE A 45 -13.33 -6.16 3.49
C PHE A 45 -14.10 -7.38 4.05
N GLU A 46 -14.46 -8.36 3.21
CA GLU A 46 -15.29 -9.51 3.64
C GLU A 46 -14.54 -10.47 4.58
N ASP A 47 -13.20 -10.52 4.58
CA ASP A 47 -12.42 -11.42 5.46
C ASP A 47 -11.22 -10.74 6.17
N GLY A 48 -10.88 -9.51 5.81
CA GLY A 48 -9.65 -8.86 6.26
C GLY A 48 -9.87 -7.91 7.44
N LYS A 49 -9.31 -8.24 8.62
CA LYS A 49 -9.05 -7.32 9.74
C LYS A 49 -8.76 -5.91 9.21
N CYS A 50 -9.49 -4.90 9.69
CA CYS A 50 -9.22 -3.50 9.40
C CYS A 50 -7.76 -3.18 9.78
N CYS A 51 -6.86 -3.22 8.80
CA CYS A 51 -5.45 -2.89 8.98
C CYS A 51 -5.31 -1.38 9.21
N GLY A 52 -5.75 -0.88 10.36
CA GLY A 52 -5.46 0.46 10.87
C GLY A 52 -5.75 1.65 9.94
N LEU A 53 -6.40 1.47 8.79
CA LEU A 53 -6.65 2.54 7.84
C LEU A 53 -7.78 3.40 8.37
N HIS A 54 -7.44 4.58 8.87
CA HIS A 54 -8.42 5.63 9.08
C HIS A 54 -8.51 6.47 7.80
N ILE A 55 -9.66 6.44 7.14
CA ILE A 55 -9.91 7.21 5.91
C ILE A 55 -10.89 8.32 6.25
N GLU A 56 -10.42 9.57 6.27
CA GLU A 56 -11.31 10.72 6.39
C GLU A 56 -11.73 11.21 5.00
N PRO A 57 -13.04 11.37 4.72
CA PRO A 57 -13.50 11.88 3.44
C PRO A 57 -13.03 13.33 3.24
N GLY A 58 -12.44 13.60 2.07
CA GLY A 58 -11.88 14.91 1.74
C GLY A 58 -11.49 15.02 0.26
N PRO A 59 -10.94 16.18 -0.17
CA PRO A 59 -10.33 16.29 -1.49
C PRO A 59 -9.25 15.21 -1.70
N ASP A 60 -9.02 14.79 -2.95
CA ASP A 60 -8.05 13.74 -3.31
C ASP A 60 -8.33 12.34 -2.75
N GLY A 61 -9.61 12.03 -2.51
CA GLY A 61 -10.05 10.71 -2.03
C GLY A 61 -9.90 10.49 -0.52
N GLY A 62 -9.49 11.53 0.21
CA GLY A 62 -9.37 11.51 1.66
C GLY A 62 -7.95 11.31 2.18
N ILE A 63 -7.78 11.54 3.48
CA ILE A 63 -6.51 11.33 4.19
C ILE A 63 -6.52 9.92 4.77
N VAL A 64 -5.44 9.18 4.52
CA VAL A 64 -5.21 7.86 5.08
C VAL A 64 -4.09 7.95 6.12
N VAL A 65 -4.42 7.58 7.35
CA VAL A 65 -3.43 7.43 8.41
C VAL A 65 -3.06 5.96 8.54
N LEU A 66 -1.77 5.67 8.34
CA LEU A 66 -1.19 4.34 8.38
C LEU A 66 -0.47 4.15 9.71
N TYR A 67 -0.98 3.28 10.57
CA TYR A 67 -0.27 2.90 11.81
C TYR A 67 0.87 1.92 11.55
N ASP A 68 0.69 1.06 10.54
CA ASP A 68 1.70 0.15 10.06
C ASP A 68 2.06 0.54 8.63
N SER A 69 3.30 1.01 8.43
CA SER A 69 3.79 1.43 7.12
C SER A 69 4.63 0.35 6.44
N ALA A 70 4.63 -0.90 6.93
CA ALA A 70 5.51 -1.94 6.40
C ALA A 70 5.22 -2.25 4.92
N ILE A 71 3.93 -2.31 4.55
CA ILE A 71 3.50 -2.50 3.16
C ILE A 71 3.95 -1.32 2.28
N LEU A 72 3.80 -0.09 2.78
CA LEU A 72 4.21 1.11 2.07
C LEU A 72 5.74 1.17 1.86
N ASP A 73 6.50 0.89 2.91
CA ASP A 73 7.97 0.89 2.87
C ASP A 73 8.50 -0.10 1.84
N MET A 74 7.91 -1.31 1.83
CA MET A 74 8.31 -2.36 0.90
C MET A 74 7.91 -2.04 -0.56
N ALA A 75 6.76 -1.39 -0.77
CA ALA A 75 6.39 -0.87 -2.07
C ALA A 75 7.38 0.20 -2.57
N ILE A 76 7.74 1.17 -1.73
CA ILE A 76 8.72 2.21 -2.08
C ILE A 76 10.08 1.59 -2.42
N LYS A 77 10.52 0.60 -1.65
CA LYS A 77 11.77 -0.11 -1.90
C LYS A 77 11.77 -0.80 -3.27
N ILE A 78 10.70 -1.51 -3.63
CA ILE A 78 10.57 -2.16 -4.94
C ILE A 78 10.62 -1.12 -6.07
N LEU A 79 9.93 0.02 -5.90
CA LEU A 79 10.00 1.12 -6.87
C LEU A 79 11.43 1.61 -7.03
N GLN A 80 12.16 1.87 -5.94
CA GLN A 80 13.55 2.33 -6.00
C GLN A 80 14.48 1.32 -6.68
N GLU A 81 14.29 0.03 -6.43
CA GLU A 81 15.05 -1.04 -7.10
C GLU A 81 14.73 -1.07 -8.60
N SER A 82 13.46 -1.01 -8.99
CA SER A 82 13.05 -0.99 -10.40
C SER A 82 13.53 0.25 -11.15
N PHE A 83 13.61 1.41 -10.50
CA PHE A 83 14.16 2.64 -11.10
C PHE A 83 15.69 2.63 -11.20
N SER A 84 16.39 1.81 -10.41
CA SER A 84 17.86 1.78 -10.38
C SER A 84 18.46 0.80 -11.41
N ASP A 85 17.69 -0.17 -11.91
CA ASP A 85 18.15 -1.14 -12.93
C ASP A 85 18.20 -0.54 -14.35
N ASP A 86 17.59 0.64 -14.56
CA ASP A 86 17.55 1.36 -15.85
C ASP A 86 18.76 2.31 -16.06
N LEU A 87 19.74 2.36 -15.14
CA LEU A 87 20.92 3.24 -15.20
C LEU A 87 22.24 2.48 -15.30
#